data_AF-A0A1I7V2B3-F1
#
_entry.id   AF-A0A1I7V2B3-F1
#
_cell.length_a   1.000
_cell.length_b   1.000
_cell.length_c   1.000
_cell.angle_alpha   90.00
_cell.angle_beta   90.00
_cell.angle_gamma   90.00
#
_symmetry.space_group_name_H-M   'P 1'
#
loop_
_entity.id
_entity.type
_entity.pdbx_description
1 polymer ?
#
loop_
_entity_poly.entity_id
_entity_poly.type
_entity_poly.pdbx_seq_one_letter_code
_entity_poly.pdbx_strand_id
1 'polypeptide(L)'
;MNFYFLLILIVAVSARNYCGQWQEIRPGDTCWGMIHGKDVSLYELKQMNKGLDCDKLYVGEKLCLAMARSQSSCRTDHKIRPGDTCFNIWTSNGLSQMQFMDWNPNVDCDRLQIGKHVCIMRF
;
A
#
# COMPACT_ATOMS: atom_id res chain seq x y z
N MET A 1 22.41 -28.73 -35.41
CA MET A 1 21.28 -28.02 -36.05
C MET A 1 19.99 -28.67 -35.56
N ASN A 2 19.32 -28.12 -34.54
CA ASN A 2 18.21 -27.14 -34.62
C ASN A 2 16.90 -27.86 -35.02
N PHE A 3 15.74 -27.80 -34.37
CA PHE A 3 15.04 -26.90 -33.44
C PHE A 3 14.01 -27.82 -32.69
N TYR A 4 13.49 -27.63 -31.48
CA TYR A 4 12.78 -26.50 -30.90
C TYR A 4 12.73 -26.67 -29.37
N PHE A 5 13.32 -25.71 -28.69
CA PHE A 5 13.13 -25.42 -27.28
C PHE A 5 11.67 -25.02 -27.05
N LEU A 6 10.89 -25.83 -26.35
CA LEU A 6 9.57 -25.43 -25.84
C LEU A 6 9.54 -25.55 -24.31
N LEU A 7 10.59 -24.99 -23.69
CA LEU A 7 10.53 -24.53 -22.30
C LEU A 7 9.79 -23.19 -22.31
N ILE A 8 8.46 -23.24 -22.44
CA ILE A 8 7.65 -22.14 -21.94
C ILE A 8 7.70 -22.29 -20.42
N LEU A 9 8.76 -21.73 -19.82
CA LEU A 9 8.74 -21.30 -18.44
C LEU A 9 7.60 -20.30 -18.36
N ILE A 10 6.42 -20.78 -18.00
CA ILE A 10 5.40 -19.94 -17.39
C ILE A 10 6.00 -19.56 -16.04
N VAL A 11 6.94 -18.63 -16.03
CA VAL A 11 7.08 -17.74 -14.90
C VAL A 11 5.74 -17.06 -14.85
N ALA A 12 4.86 -17.57 -13.98
CA ALA A 12 3.78 -16.77 -13.47
C ALA A 12 4.47 -15.50 -12.95
N VAL A 13 4.41 -14.41 -13.73
CA VAL A 13 4.82 -13.09 -13.26
C VAL A 13 3.77 -12.68 -12.24
N SER A 14 3.86 -13.29 -11.06
CA SER A 14 3.20 -12.86 -9.86
C SER A 14 4.12 -11.86 -9.19
N ALA A 15 4.12 -10.65 -9.71
CA ALA A 15 4.46 -9.49 -8.93
C ALA A 15 3.50 -8.39 -9.38
N ARG A 16 2.36 -8.26 -8.67
CA ARG A 16 1.78 -6.93 -8.54
C ARG A 16 2.93 -6.06 -8.07
N ASN A 17 3.38 -5.12 -8.90
CA ASN A 17 4.50 -4.24 -8.56
C ASN A 17 4.13 -3.57 -7.22
N TYR A 18 4.65 -4.07 -6.10
CA TYR A 18 4.26 -3.62 -4.77
C TYR A 18 4.83 -2.25 -4.47
N CYS A 19 5.93 -1.91 -5.16
CA CYS A 19 6.61 -0.64 -5.06
C CYS A 19 6.38 0.19 -6.32
N GLY A 20 5.94 1.43 -6.11
CA GLY A 20 5.62 2.41 -7.16
C GLY A 20 6.71 3.46 -7.29
N GLN A 21 7.50 3.64 -6.24
CA GLN A 21 8.67 4.50 -6.27
C GLN A 21 9.87 3.80 -5.66
N TRP A 22 10.76 3.35 -6.53
CA TRP A 22 12.10 2.90 -6.16
C TRP A 22 13.06 4.08 -6.13
N GLN A 23 13.84 4.21 -5.06
CA GLN A 23 14.94 5.16 -4.99
C GLN A 23 16.23 4.44 -4.64
N GLU A 24 17.27 4.68 -5.42
CA GLU A 24 18.60 4.15 -5.18
C GLU A 24 19.31 4.95 -4.08
N ILE A 25 19.97 4.24 -3.17
CA ILE A 25 20.75 4.81 -2.07
C ILE A 25 22.03 5.41 -2.64
N ARG A 26 22.25 6.70 -2.37
CA ARG A 26 23.43 7.48 -2.76
C ARG A 26 24.34 7.74 -1.55
N PRO A 27 25.63 8.08 -1.78
CA PRO A 27 26.51 8.49 -0.69
C PRO A 27 25.91 9.64 0.12
N GLY A 28 25.82 9.46 1.44
CA GLY A 28 25.24 10.45 2.36
C GLY A 28 23.73 10.33 2.60
N ASP A 29 23.04 9.42 1.91
CA ASP A 29 21.62 9.15 2.19
C ASP A 29 21.43 8.54 3.59
N THR A 30 20.29 8.86 4.19
CA THR A 30 19.80 8.24 5.42
C THR A 30 18.34 7.86 5.21
N CYS A 31 17.84 6.86 5.94
CA CYS A 31 16.40 6.52 5.88
C CYS A 31 15.53 7.77 6.12
N TRP A 32 15.91 8.60 7.10
CA TRP A 32 15.16 9.81 7.45
C TRP A 32 15.22 10.87 6.34
N GLY A 33 16.40 11.09 5.76
CA GLY A 33 16.56 12.01 4.63
C GLY A 33 15.80 11.58 3.39
N MET A 34 15.75 10.27 3.11
CA MET A 34 15.05 9.72 1.94
C MET A 34 13.52 9.84 2.04
N ILE A 35 12.95 9.83 3.25
CA ILE A 35 11.49 9.99 3.48
C ILE A 35 11.08 11.42 3.85
N HIS A 36 12.04 12.32 4.06
CA HIS A 36 11.73 13.70 4.46
C HIS A 36 10.83 14.40 3.41
N GLY A 37 9.72 14.99 3.88
CA GLY A 37 8.73 15.63 3.03
C GLY A 37 7.87 14.66 2.19
N LYS A 38 7.96 13.36 2.43
CA LYS A 38 7.06 12.33 1.87
C LYS A 38 6.03 11.91 2.92
N ASP A 39 4.87 11.45 2.46
CA ASP A 39 3.82 10.88 3.30
C ASP A 39 4.12 9.41 3.63
N VAL A 40 5.30 9.16 4.22
CA VAL A 40 5.79 7.83 4.60
C VAL A 40 6.57 7.92 5.91
N SER A 41 6.15 7.14 6.90
CA SER A 41 6.86 6.98 8.16
C SER A 41 8.03 5.98 8.06
N LEU A 42 8.98 6.03 9.01
CA LEU A 42 10.04 5.01 9.12
C LEU A 42 9.49 3.60 9.31
N TYR A 43 8.33 3.47 9.98
CA TYR A 43 7.68 2.19 10.17
C TYR A 43 7.21 1.62 8.82
N GLU A 44 6.48 2.42 8.04
CA GLU A 44 6.00 2.02 6.71
C GLU A 44 7.16 1.75 5.74
N LEU A 45 8.23 2.55 5.80
CA LEU A 45 9.44 2.32 5.03
C LEU A 45 10.02 0.92 5.30
N LYS A 46 10.11 0.51 6.58
CA LYS A 46 10.59 -0.84 6.96
C LYS A 46 9.62 -1.95 6.58
N GLN A 47 8.31 -1.69 6.58
CA GLN A 47 7.31 -2.66 6.10
C GLN A 47 7.43 -2.91 4.60
N MET A 48 7.64 -1.84 3.81
CA MET A 48 7.85 -1.95 2.36
C MET A 48 9.17 -2.62 1.99
N ASN A 49 10.19 -2.47 2.84
CA ASN A 49 11.54 -2.98 2.62
C ASN A 49 11.90 -3.98 3.72
N LYS A 50 11.31 -5.18 3.67
CA LYS A 50 11.53 -6.21 4.68
C LYS A 50 13.02 -6.49 4.87
N GLY A 51 13.50 -6.36 6.10
CA GLY A 51 14.92 -6.53 6.45
C GLY A 51 15.74 -5.24 6.40
N LEU A 52 15.14 -4.09 6.11
CA LEU A 52 15.83 -2.79 6.13
C LEU A 52 16.36 -2.47 7.53
N ASP A 53 17.69 -2.37 7.61
CA ASP A 53 18.43 -1.84 8.75
C ASP A 53 18.90 -0.42 8.40
N CYS A 54 18.26 0.61 8.99
CA CYS A 54 18.54 2.01 8.67
C CYS A 54 19.93 2.48 9.15
N ASP A 55 20.59 1.70 10.00
CA ASP A 55 21.96 1.97 10.45
C ASP A 55 22.99 1.32 9.51
N LYS A 56 22.55 0.52 8.52
CA LYS A 56 23.40 -0.20 7.57
C LYS A 56 22.87 -0.10 6.14
N LEU A 57 22.90 1.12 5.61
CA LEU A 57 22.56 1.38 4.21
C LEU A 57 23.75 1.07 3.30
N TYR A 58 23.48 0.43 2.16
CA TYR A 58 24.49 0.13 1.14
C TYR A 58 24.24 0.96 -0.11
N VAL A 59 25.24 1.73 -0.53
CA VAL A 59 25.17 2.55 -1.75
C VAL A 59 24.91 1.66 -2.97
N GLY A 60 23.97 2.08 -3.82
CA GLY A 60 23.54 1.34 -5.02
C GLY A 60 22.37 0.39 -4.80
N GLU A 61 22.00 0.07 -3.54
CA GLU A 61 20.75 -0.62 -3.26
C GLU A 61 19.54 0.28 -3.50
N LYS A 62 18.35 -0.31 -3.72
CA LYS A 62 17.11 0.44 -3.93
C LYS A 62 16.17 0.23 -2.76
N LEU A 63 15.63 1.33 -2.22
CA LEU A 63 14.53 1.32 -1.27
C LEU A 63 13.23 1.65 -1.98
N CYS A 64 12.18 0.94 -1.58
CA CYS A 64 10.82 1.29 -1.90
C CYS A 64 10.38 2.45 -1.01
N LEU A 65 10.17 3.63 -1.61
CA LEU A 65 9.75 4.84 -0.91
C LEU A 65 8.28 5.17 -1.09
N ALA A 66 7.60 4.46 -1.97
CA ALA A 66 6.15 4.48 -2.04
C ALA A 66 5.70 3.13 -2.56
N MET A 67 4.71 2.53 -1.89
CA MET A 67 4.01 1.41 -2.49
C MET A 67 3.50 1.86 -3.84
N ALA A 68 3.49 0.95 -4.81
CA ALA A 68 2.66 1.23 -5.96
C ALA A 68 1.29 1.35 -5.34
N ARG A 69 0.65 2.49 -5.60
CA ARG A 69 -0.79 2.45 -5.62
C ARG A 69 -1.08 1.39 -6.67
N SER A 70 -1.25 0.13 -6.23
CA SER A 70 -2.28 -0.70 -6.82
C SER A 70 -3.39 0.31 -7.02
N GLN A 71 -3.84 0.51 -8.25
CA GLN A 71 -5.10 1.16 -8.46
C GLN A 71 -6.11 0.25 -7.77
N SER A 72 -6.14 0.36 -6.45
CA SER A 72 -7.01 -0.33 -5.56
C SER A 72 -8.21 0.57 -5.64
N SER A 73 -8.82 0.65 -6.82
CA SER A 73 -10.10 1.29 -6.98
C SER A 73 -11.03 0.61 -5.98
N CYS A 74 -11.91 1.39 -5.37
CA CYS A 74 -12.87 0.78 -4.48
C CYS A 74 -13.67 -0.27 -5.26
N ARG A 75 -13.52 -1.54 -4.89
CA ARG A 75 -14.16 -2.66 -5.60
C ARG A 75 -15.57 -2.87 -5.08
N THR A 76 -15.73 -2.72 -3.78
CA THR A 76 -17.02 -2.78 -3.12
C THR A 76 -17.08 -1.66 -2.11
N ASP A 77 -18.19 -0.95 -2.16
CA ASP A 77 -18.50 0.17 -1.32
C ASP A 77 -19.79 -0.08 -0.52
N HIS A 78 -19.86 0.60 0.63
CA HIS A 78 -21.03 0.64 1.48
C HIS A 78 -21.63 2.03 1.42
N LYS A 79 -22.91 2.12 1.03
CA LYS A 79 -23.67 3.37 1.11
C LYS A 79 -24.10 3.61 2.55
N ILE A 80 -23.64 4.70 3.14
CA ILE A 80 -23.96 5.09 4.52
C ILE A 80 -25.48 5.26 4.69
N ARG A 81 -26.03 4.58 5.69
CA ARG A 81 -27.45 4.58 6.08
C ARG A 81 -27.64 5.26 7.45
N PRO A 82 -28.86 5.70 7.78
CA PRO A 82 -29.18 6.16 9.14
C PRO A 82 -28.83 5.09 10.17
N GLY A 83 -28.10 5.46 11.23
CA GLY A 83 -27.65 4.55 12.29
C GLY A 83 -26.31 3.87 12.04
N ASP A 84 -25.67 4.10 10.88
CA ASP A 84 -24.31 3.64 10.65
C ASP A 84 -23.30 4.40 11.51
N THR A 85 -22.23 3.71 11.89
CA THR A 85 -21.01 4.24 12.49
C THR A 85 -19.84 3.69 11.70
N CYS A 86 -18.66 4.31 11.74
CA CYS A 86 -17.51 3.63 11.12
C CYS A 86 -17.27 2.26 11.77
N PHE A 87 -17.45 2.18 13.10
CA PHE A 87 -17.24 0.95 13.87
C PHE A 87 -18.07 -0.22 13.36
N ASN A 88 -19.39 -0.05 13.22
CA ASN A 88 -20.24 -1.14 12.73
C ASN A 88 -19.99 -1.45 11.25
N ILE A 89 -19.63 -0.48 10.41
CA ILE A 89 -19.29 -0.72 9.01
C ILE A 89 -18.02 -1.57 8.90
N TRP A 90 -16.92 -1.21 9.56
CA TRP A 90 -15.68 -1.98 9.40
C TRP A 90 -15.79 -3.36 10.04
N THR A 91 -16.41 -3.47 11.23
CA THR A 91 -16.54 -4.76 11.93
C THR A 91 -17.43 -5.73 11.18
N SER A 92 -18.58 -5.28 10.65
CA SER A 92 -19.48 -6.15 9.87
C SER A 92 -18.87 -6.63 8.54
N ASN A 93 -17.89 -5.90 8.01
CA ASN A 93 -17.15 -6.27 6.80
C ASN A 93 -15.80 -6.94 7.09
N GLY A 94 -15.52 -7.33 8.35
CA GLY A 94 -14.29 -8.03 8.72
C GLY A 94 -13.01 -7.19 8.56
N LEU A 95 -13.13 -5.87 8.55
CA LEU A 95 -12.01 -4.93 8.45
C LEU A 95 -11.56 -4.49 9.85
N SER A 96 -10.26 -4.25 10.00
CA SER A 96 -9.77 -3.43 11.12
C SER A 96 -10.08 -1.96 10.88
N GLN A 97 -10.15 -1.17 11.96
CA GLN A 97 -10.24 0.30 11.86
C GLN A 97 -9.14 0.87 10.96
N MET A 98 -7.90 0.41 11.15
CA MET A 98 -6.74 0.86 10.37
C MET A 98 -6.94 0.61 8.87
N GLN A 99 -7.39 -0.59 8.46
CA GLN A 99 -7.68 -0.87 7.05
C GLN A 99 -8.81 0.00 6.51
N PHE A 100 -9.90 0.16 7.27
CA PHE A 100 -11.03 0.97 6.83
C PHE A 100 -10.65 2.44 6.62
N MET A 101 -9.86 3.01 7.54
CA MET A 101 -9.40 4.40 7.46
C MET A 101 -8.37 4.59 6.35
N ASP A 102 -7.45 3.64 6.15
CA ASP A 102 -6.50 3.65 5.03
C ASP A 102 -7.24 3.66 3.67
N TRP A 103 -8.34 2.92 3.57
CA TRP A 103 -9.14 2.86 2.36
C TRP A 103 -10.04 4.08 2.15
N ASN A 104 -10.26 4.86 3.20
CA ASN A 104 -11.19 5.99 3.20
C ASN A 104 -10.55 7.22 3.86
N PRO A 105 -9.43 7.74 3.33
CA PRO A 105 -8.64 8.78 4.00
C PRO A 105 -9.40 10.11 4.20
N ASN A 106 -10.52 10.30 3.49
CA ASN A 106 -11.36 11.49 3.57
C ASN A 106 -12.64 11.28 4.40
N VAL A 107 -12.82 10.11 5.02
CA VAL A 107 -13.99 9.86 5.88
C VAL A 107 -13.75 10.44 7.27
N ASP A 108 -14.73 11.22 7.73
CA ASP A 108 -14.84 11.68 9.10
C ASP A 108 -15.86 10.80 9.84
N CYS A 109 -15.37 9.97 10.78
CA CYS A 109 -16.19 9.00 11.49
C CYS A 109 -17.15 9.60 12.52
N ASP A 110 -16.89 10.83 12.95
CA ASP A 110 -17.77 11.57 13.86
C ASP A 110 -18.90 12.28 13.08
N ARG A 111 -18.74 12.41 11.75
CA ARG A 111 -19.66 13.14 10.87
C ARG A 111 -19.96 12.38 9.58
N LEU A 112 -20.38 11.12 9.71
CA LEU A 112 -20.82 10.32 8.56
C LEU A 112 -21.99 10.98 7.83
N GLN A 113 -21.85 11.11 6.52
CA GLN A 113 -22.86 11.70 5.65
C GLN A 113 -23.75 10.62 5.04
N ILE A 114 -25.02 10.57 5.44
CA ILE A 114 -25.99 9.62 4.90
C ILE A 114 -26.04 9.74 3.38
N GLY A 115 -26.01 8.60 2.69
CA GLY A 115 -26.04 8.50 1.25
C GLY A 115 -24.68 8.63 0.55
N LYS A 116 -23.60 9.00 1.26
CA LYS A 116 -22.23 8.86 0.75
C LYS A 116 -21.78 7.41 0.79
N HIS A 117 -20.74 7.11 0.01
CA HIS A 117 -20.18 5.78 -0.12
C HIS A 117 -18.79 5.72 0.50
N VAL A 118 -18.53 4.65 1.25
CA VAL A 118 -17.22 4.33 1.83
C VAL A 118 -16.76 2.99 1.31
N CYS A 119 -15.46 2.84 1.11
CA CYS A 119 -14.88 1.63 0.59
C CYS A 119 -14.77 0.53 1.64
N ILE A 120 -15.21 -0.67 1.30
CA ILE A 120 -15.15 -1.87 2.14
C ILE A 120 -14.39 -3.03 1.49
N MET A 121 -13.85 -2.85 0.28
CA MET A 121 -12.88 -3.76 -0.34
C MET A 121 -12.09 -3.03 -1.44
N ARG A 122 -10.75 -3.19 -1.44
CA ARG A 122 -9.86 -2.72 -2.53
C ARG A 122 -9.07 -3.90 -3.16
N PHE A 123 -8.45 -3.68 -4.32
CA PHE A 123 -7.55 -4.64 -4.98
C PHE A 123 -6.10 -4.53 -4.52
#